data_AF-A0A317UAL2-F1
#
_entry.id   AF-A0A317UAL2-F1
#
_cell.length_a   1.000
_cell.length_b   1.000
_cell.length_c   1.000
_cell.angle_alpha   90.00
_cell.angle_beta   90.00
_cell.angle_gamma   90.00
#
_symmetry.space_group_name_H-M   'P 1'
#
loop_
_entity.id
_entity.type
_entity.pdbx_description
1 polymer ?
#
loop_
_entity_poly.entity_id
_entity_poly.type
_entity_poly.pdbx_seq_one_letter_code
_entity_poly.pdbx_strand_id
1 'polypeptide(L)'
;MMKDYTMDLTKIAASIVIDCLGSGLTSNIYYSADGNSIIMEFNGYPLKNSNRTGKVYVQFPRSTFYVRRGNVHYTPIQQAQCRYYQESMGNQFAHPHVYNDGHPCWDNSKRERPVDFIANIIETLSLQNVTKDSVTVGLCASGIMGVKMEALKNAQAQQKRVIRTLKCKPIISDRRKLESYVNKRWCSKITMLMNAA
;
A
#
# COMPACT_ATOMS: atom_id res chain seq x y z
N MET A 1 -24.95 -16.79 -12.96
CA MET A 1 -24.41 -16.07 -11.79
C MET A 1 -23.19 -15.29 -12.26
N MET A 2 -23.13 -13.96 -12.08
CA MET A 2 -21.98 -13.17 -12.54
C MET A 2 -20.77 -13.48 -11.64
N LYS A 3 -19.63 -13.84 -12.24
CA LYS A 3 -18.40 -14.16 -11.49
C LYS A 3 -17.97 -12.95 -10.65
N ASP A 4 -17.70 -13.17 -9.36
CA ASP A 4 -17.10 -12.15 -8.49
C ASP A 4 -15.61 -11.99 -8.85
N TYR A 5 -15.28 -10.88 -9.50
CA TYR A 5 -13.91 -10.55 -9.92
C TYR A 5 -13.09 -9.82 -8.86
N THR A 6 -13.66 -9.52 -7.68
CA THR A 6 -13.00 -8.72 -6.64
C THR A 6 -11.64 -9.30 -6.24
N MET A 7 -11.53 -10.64 -6.12
CA MET A 7 -10.24 -11.28 -5.80
C MET A 7 -9.24 -11.22 -6.94
N ASP A 8 -9.70 -11.41 -8.19
CA ASP A 8 -8.82 -11.36 -9.37
C ASP A 8 -8.26 -9.95 -9.58
N LEU A 9 -9.10 -8.93 -9.45
CA LEU A 9 -8.70 -7.51 -9.48
C LEU A 9 -7.72 -7.19 -8.34
N THR A 10 -7.95 -7.74 -7.15
CA THR A 10 -7.04 -7.53 -6.03
C THR A 10 -5.69 -8.21 -6.26
N LYS A 11 -5.67 -9.43 -6.79
CA LYS A 11 -4.43 -10.14 -7.16
C LYS A 11 -3.64 -9.35 -8.20
N ILE A 12 -4.31 -8.73 -9.17
CA ILE A 12 -3.69 -7.81 -10.12
C ILE A 12 -3.04 -6.64 -9.39
N ALA A 13 -3.77 -5.96 -8.50
CA ALA A 13 -3.23 -4.85 -7.71
C ALA A 13 -2.00 -5.26 -6.90
N ALA A 14 -2.07 -6.38 -6.17
CA ALA A 14 -0.95 -6.91 -5.39
C ALA A 14 0.24 -7.30 -6.27
N SER A 15 0.00 -7.84 -7.48
CA SER A 15 1.08 -8.14 -8.42
C SER A 15 1.84 -6.88 -8.86
N ILE A 16 1.13 -5.75 -9.04
CA ILE A 16 1.76 -4.47 -9.38
C ILE A 16 2.58 -3.93 -8.19
N VAL A 17 2.09 -4.12 -6.96
CA VAL A 17 2.85 -3.79 -5.74
C VAL A 17 4.15 -4.59 -5.70
N ILE A 18 4.10 -5.90 -5.92
CA ILE A 18 5.30 -6.77 -5.99
C ILE A 18 6.22 -6.35 -7.13
N ASP A 19 5.67 -6.05 -8.32
CA ASP A 19 6.47 -5.59 -9.47
C ASP A 19 7.30 -4.35 -9.10
N CYS A 20 6.74 -3.43 -8.31
CA CYS A 20 7.42 -2.20 -7.90
C CYS A 20 8.39 -2.39 -6.72
N LEU A 21 7.99 -3.14 -5.69
CA LEU A 21 8.80 -3.35 -4.49
C LEU A 21 9.91 -4.39 -4.70
N GLY A 22 9.70 -5.34 -5.61
CA GLY A 22 10.67 -6.35 -6.02
C GLY A 22 10.26 -7.77 -5.65
N SER A 23 10.91 -8.74 -6.32
CA SER A 23 10.59 -10.18 -6.25
C SER A 23 10.95 -10.84 -4.91
N GLY A 24 11.54 -10.10 -3.97
CA GLY A 24 11.70 -10.55 -2.58
C GLY A 24 10.38 -10.67 -1.83
N LEU A 25 9.28 -10.16 -2.39
CA LEU A 25 7.94 -10.32 -1.83
C LEU A 25 7.13 -11.40 -2.54
N THR A 26 6.42 -12.20 -1.77
CA THR A 26 5.29 -13.00 -2.25
C THR A 26 4.00 -12.44 -1.68
N SER A 27 2.87 -12.63 -2.38
CA SER A 27 1.57 -12.21 -1.87
C SER A 27 0.59 -13.35 -1.73
N ASN A 28 -0.26 -13.24 -0.71
CA ASN A 28 -1.45 -14.05 -0.53
C ASN A 28 -2.64 -13.13 -0.26
N ILE A 29 -3.74 -13.33 -0.98
CA ILE A 29 -4.90 -12.44 -0.93
C ILE A 29 -6.10 -13.24 -0.46
N TYR A 30 -6.79 -12.77 0.57
CA TYR A 30 -7.96 -13.43 1.13
C TYR A 30 -8.94 -12.42 1.73
N TYR A 31 -10.17 -12.86 1.98
CA TYR A 31 -11.15 -12.07 2.70
C TYR A 31 -10.89 -12.14 4.20
N SER A 32 -11.23 -11.07 4.93
CA SER A 32 -11.35 -11.16 6.39
C SER A 32 -12.41 -12.20 6.80
N ALA A 33 -12.33 -12.68 8.04
CA ALA A 33 -13.26 -13.70 8.55
C ALA A 33 -14.74 -13.29 8.46
N ASP A 34 -15.04 -11.99 8.61
CA ASP A 34 -16.39 -11.42 8.47
C ASP A 34 -16.78 -11.13 7.00
N GLY A 35 -15.88 -11.36 6.04
CA GLY A 35 -16.11 -11.14 4.61
C GLY A 35 -16.20 -9.68 4.17
N ASN A 36 -16.02 -8.72 5.09
CA ASN A 36 -16.23 -7.28 4.81
C ASN A 36 -14.98 -6.60 4.25
N SER A 37 -13.80 -7.18 4.48
CA SER A 37 -12.52 -6.64 4.03
C SER A 37 -11.77 -7.63 3.16
N ILE A 38 -10.86 -7.09 2.36
CA ILE A 38 -9.82 -7.85 1.68
C ILE A 38 -8.51 -7.60 2.40
N ILE A 39 -7.70 -8.65 2.52
CA ILE A 39 -6.38 -8.63 3.11
C ILE A 39 -5.38 -9.00 2.01
N MET A 40 -4.48 -8.07 1.68
CA MET A 40 -3.25 -8.36 0.95
C MET A 40 -2.15 -8.67 1.96
N GLU A 41 -1.75 -9.93 2.08
CA GLU A 41 -0.57 -10.34 2.82
C GLU A 41 0.63 -10.32 1.89
N PHE A 42 1.72 -9.66 2.31
CA PHE A 42 3.01 -9.70 1.63
C PHE A 42 4.05 -10.32 2.56
N ASN A 43 4.66 -11.43 2.16
CA ASN A 43 5.73 -12.09 2.91
C ASN A 43 7.10 -11.76 2.32
N GLY A 44 8.13 -11.69 3.16
CA GLY A 44 9.50 -11.31 2.78
C GLY A 44 9.84 -9.85 3.06
N TYR A 45 8.97 -9.10 3.74
CA TYR A 45 9.17 -7.70 4.06
C TYR A 45 10.19 -7.52 5.21
N PRO A 46 11.18 -6.61 5.10
CA PRO A 46 12.12 -6.35 6.18
C PRO A 46 11.44 -5.65 7.37
N LEU A 47 11.20 -6.38 8.46
CA LEU A 47 10.43 -5.88 9.62
C LEU A 47 11.19 -4.82 10.40
N LYS A 48 10.52 -3.76 10.85
CA LYS A 48 11.15 -2.77 11.73
C LYS A 48 11.50 -3.43 13.07
N ASN A 49 12.60 -2.99 13.69
CA ASN A 49 13.13 -3.54 14.96
C ASN A 49 13.59 -5.01 14.89
N SER A 50 13.75 -5.57 13.69
CA SER A 50 14.31 -6.90 13.51
C SER A 50 15.25 -6.92 12.31
N ASN A 51 16.30 -7.74 12.38
CA ASN A 51 17.14 -8.03 11.22
C ASN A 51 16.48 -9.01 10.24
N ARG A 52 15.38 -9.64 10.66
CA ARG A 52 14.63 -10.63 9.87
C ARG A 52 13.66 -9.97 8.89
N THR A 53 13.25 -10.75 7.89
CA THR A 53 12.06 -10.48 7.08
C THR A 53 10.85 -11.18 7.67
N GLY A 54 9.66 -10.74 7.30
CA GLY A 54 8.40 -11.32 7.73
C GLY A 54 7.22 -10.81 6.92
N LYS A 55 6.04 -10.87 7.52
CA LYS A 55 4.78 -10.52 6.85
C LYS A 55 4.38 -9.08 7.14
N VAL A 56 3.83 -8.42 6.13
CA VAL A 56 3.06 -7.18 6.26
C VAL A 56 1.72 -7.36 5.58
N TYR A 57 0.72 -6.63 6.06
CA TYR A 57 -0.64 -6.79 5.60
C TYR A 57 -1.24 -5.44 5.24
N VAL A 58 -2.05 -5.41 4.20
CA VAL A 58 -2.87 -4.26 3.83
C VAL A 58 -4.33 -4.72 3.84
N GLN A 59 -5.14 -4.16 4.72
CA GLN A 59 -6.56 -4.44 4.83
C GLN A 59 -7.37 -3.25 4.34
N PHE A 60 -8.35 -3.48 3.48
CA PHE A 60 -9.25 -2.45 2.96
C PHE A 60 -10.64 -3.04 2.63
N PRO A 61 -11.67 -2.21 2.40
CA PRO A 61 -13.03 -2.69 2.18
C PRO A 61 -13.15 -3.62 0.97
N ARG A 62 -13.98 -4.66 1.08
CA ARG A 62 -14.23 -5.60 -0.03
C ARG A 62 -14.77 -4.90 -1.28
N SER A 63 -15.52 -3.82 -1.11
CA SER A 63 -16.14 -3.08 -2.21
C SER A 63 -15.15 -2.22 -3.02
N THR A 64 -13.86 -2.19 -2.69
CA THR A 64 -12.89 -1.31 -3.37
C THR A 64 -12.74 -1.61 -4.86
N PHE A 65 -12.75 -2.89 -5.26
CA PHE A 65 -12.68 -3.29 -6.67
C PHE A 65 -13.84 -4.21 -7.02
N TYR A 66 -14.56 -3.91 -8.10
CA TYR A 66 -15.69 -4.73 -8.53
C TYR A 66 -15.94 -4.61 -10.03
N VAL A 67 -16.64 -5.59 -10.60
CA VAL A 67 -17.14 -5.52 -11.98
C VAL A 67 -18.63 -5.24 -11.96
N ARG A 68 -19.07 -4.28 -12.76
CA ARG A 68 -20.49 -3.98 -12.97
C ARG A 68 -20.73 -3.67 -14.44
N ARG A 69 -21.68 -4.41 -15.04
CA ARG A 69 -22.02 -4.31 -16.47
C ARG A 69 -20.77 -4.47 -17.38
N GLY A 70 -19.96 -5.49 -17.11
CA GLY A 70 -18.76 -5.79 -17.89
C GLY A 70 -17.60 -4.79 -17.74
N ASN A 71 -17.73 -3.78 -16.88
CA ASN A 71 -16.69 -2.78 -16.65
C ASN A 71 -16.09 -2.93 -15.26
N VAL A 72 -14.78 -2.70 -15.14
CA VAL A 72 -14.08 -2.64 -13.85
C VAL A 72 -14.33 -1.28 -13.22
N HIS A 73 -14.82 -1.30 -11.98
CA HIS A 73 -15.06 -0.12 -11.18
C HIS A 73 -14.19 -0.14 -9.94
N TYR A 74 -14.01 1.04 -9.39
CA TYR A 74 -13.25 1.25 -8.18
C TYR A 74 -14.01 2.23 -7.28
N THR A 75 -14.18 1.85 -6.01
CA THR A 75 -14.79 2.73 -5.01
C THR A 75 -13.68 3.57 -4.36
N PRO A 76 -13.75 4.90 -4.43
CA PRO A 76 -12.80 5.76 -3.76
C PRO A 76 -12.75 5.44 -2.27
N ILE A 77 -11.55 5.12 -1.81
CA ILE A 77 -11.26 4.78 -0.42
C ILE A 77 -10.71 6.02 0.29
N GLN A 78 -10.92 6.11 1.60
CA GLN A 78 -10.26 7.03 2.52
C GLN A 78 -9.16 6.32 3.32
N GLN A 79 -8.17 7.06 3.79
CA GLN A 79 -7.02 6.48 4.48
C GLN A 79 -7.43 5.68 5.71
N ALA A 80 -8.38 6.18 6.50
CA ALA A 80 -8.89 5.52 7.70
C ALA A 80 -9.51 4.13 7.42
N GLN A 81 -9.89 3.86 6.17
CA GLN A 81 -10.43 2.58 5.73
C GLN A 81 -9.34 1.61 5.26
N CYS A 82 -8.09 2.06 5.08
CA CYS A 82 -6.94 1.24 4.71
C CYS A 82 -6.03 1.04 5.92
N ARG A 83 -5.93 -0.18 6.43
CA ARG A 83 -5.11 -0.51 7.59
C ARG A 83 -3.89 -1.29 7.19
N TYR A 84 -2.75 -0.96 7.80
CA TYR A 84 -1.48 -1.63 7.56
C TYR A 84 -1.06 -2.34 8.85
N TYR A 85 -0.60 -3.58 8.71
CA TYR A 85 -0.12 -4.40 9.83
C TYR A 85 1.27 -4.99 9.54
N GLN A 86 2.04 -5.33 10.58
CA GLN A 86 3.26 -6.14 10.46
C GLN A 86 3.18 -7.37 11.36
N GLU A 87 3.84 -8.46 10.95
CA GLU A 87 3.92 -9.76 11.64
C GLU A 87 2.58 -10.50 11.74
N SER A 88 1.55 -9.88 12.29
CA SER A 88 0.20 -10.43 12.43
C SER A 88 -0.88 -9.36 12.21
N MET A 89 -2.06 -9.79 11.78
CA MET A 89 -3.24 -8.92 11.70
C MET A 89 -3.55 -8.31 13.08
N GLY A 90 -3.83 -7.01 13.12
CA GLY A 90 -4.07 -6.27 14.36
C GLY A 90 -2.80 -5.67 14.98
N ASN A 91 -1.62 -6.20 14.70
CA ASN A 91 -0.36 -5.57 15.09
C ASN A 91 -0.02 -4.46 14.10
N GLN A 92 -0.25 -3.20 14.49
CA GLN A 92 -0.11 -2.05 13.62
C GLN A 92 1.24 -2.07 12.93
N PHE A 93 1.23 -1.78 11.62
CA PHE A 93 2.46 -1.69 10.85
C PHE A 93 3.37 -0.71 11.57
N ALA A 94 4.58 -1.18 11.89
CA ALA A 94 5.55 -0.41 12.64
C ALA A 94 6.12 0.68 11.73
N HIS A 95 5.25 1.62 11.40
CA HIS A 95 5.55 2.79 10.62
C HIS A 95 6.30 3.73 11.57
N PRO A 96 7.54 4.13 11.25
CA PRO A 96 8.34 5.01 12.11
C PRO A 96 7.73 6.41 12.35
N HIS A 97 6.56 6.68 11.77
CA HIS A 97 5.70 7.81 12.06
C HIS A 97 4.31 7.32 12.46
N VAL A 98 3.90 7.65 13.70
CA VAL A 98 2.56 7.39 14.21
C VAL A 98 1.57 8.29 13.45
N TYR A 99 0.63 7.67 12.75
CA TYR A 99 -0.54 8.34 12.19
C TYR A 99 -1.62 8.37 13.28
N ASN A 100 -1.86 9.53 13.89
CA ASN A 100 -3.18 9.75 14.47
C ASN A 100 -4.16 9.88 13.29
N ASP A 101 -5.38 9.38 13.45
CA ASP A 101 -6.46 9.58 12.48
C ASP A 101 -6.57 11.09 12.15
N GLY A 102 -6.08 11.51 10.97
CA GLY A 102 -6.22 12.89 10.50
C GLY A 102 -5.02 13.61 9.86
N HIS A 103 -3.99 12.96 9.30
CA HIS A 103 -2.91 13.66 8.55
C HIS A 103 -2.74 13.19 7.10
N PRO A 104 -2.49 14.11 6.13
CA PRO A 104 -2.55 13.85 4.70
C PRO A 104 -1.23 13.28 4.19
N CYS A 105 -1.09 11.96 4.23
CA CYS A 105 -0.46 11.30 3.07
C CYS A 105 -1.48 11.20 1.94
N TRP A 106 -2.76 11.22 2.30
CA TRP A 106 -3.86 11.49 1.41
C TRP A 106 -4.24 12.93 1.76
N ASP A 107 -3.80 13.92 0.96
CA ASP A 107 -4.57 15.19 0.83
C ASP A 107 -6.04 14.80 0.98
N ASN A 108 -6.82 15.46 1.84
CA ASN A 108 -8.20 15.20 2.32
C ASN A 108 -9.23 14.90 1.20
N SER A 109 -8.82 14.06 0.29
CA SER A 109 -9.23 13.76 -1.07
C SER A 109 -9.25 12.25 -1.09
N LYS A 110 -10.40 11.73 -1.48
CA LYS A 110 -10.53 10.29 -1.66
C LYS A 110 -9.54 9.91 -2.74
N ARG A 111 -8.98 8.70 -2.66
CA ARG A 111 -8.23 8.17 -3.79
C ARG A 111 -9.25 7.87 -4.85
N GLU A 112 -9.42 8.76 -5.82
CA GLU A 112 -10.49 8.67 -6.82
C GLU A 112 -10.21 7.57 -7.87
N ARG A 113 -8.95 7.16 -8.03
CA ARG A 113 -8.55 6.17 -9.04
C ARG A 113 -7.85 4.95 -8.41
N PRO A 114 -7.99 3.76 -9.02
CA PRO A 114 -7.27 2.55 -8.58
C PRO A 114 -5.75 2.73 -8.62
N VAL A 115 -5.24 3.53 -9.56
CA VAL A 115 -3.83 3.87 -9.69
C VAL A 115 -3.31 4.60 -8.46
N ASP A 116 -4.08 5.55 -7.95
CA ASP A 116 -3.69 6.37 -6.80
C ASP A 116 -3.60 5.51 -5.53
N PHE A 117 -4.54 4.57 -5.37
CA PHE A 117 -4.56 3.62 -4.27
C PHE A 117 -3.38 2.64 -4.33
N ILE A 118 -3.13 2.01 -5.49
CA ILE A 118 -2.02 1.06 -5.65
C ILE A 118 -0.67 1.75 -5.44
N ALA A 119 -0.47 2.93 -6.03
CA ALA A 119 0.74 3.72 -5.84
C ALA A 119 0.95 4.09 -4.36
N ASN A 120 -0.13 4.41 -3.64
CA ASN A 120 -0.06 4.68 -2.21
C ASN A 120 0.39 3.46 -1.39
N ILE A 121 -0.09 2.26 -1.70
CA ILE A 121 0.39 1.03 -1.04
C ILE A 121 1.90 0.89 -1.24
N ILE A 122 2.38 1.09 -2.48
CA ILE A 122 3.80 1.02 -2.81
C ILE A 122 4.59 2.04 -1.99
N GLU A 123 4.16 3.29 -1.95
CA GLU A 123 4.84 4.36 -1.20
C GLU A 123 4.83 4.12 0.30
N THR A 124 3.72 3.62 0.85
CA THR A 124 3.58 3.35 2.29
C THR A 124 4.51 2.20 2.70
N LEU A 125 4.49 1.08 1.97
CA LEU A 125 5.34 -0.06 2.28
C LEU A 125 6.82 0.25 2.03
N SER A 126 7.14 1.11 1.06
CA SER A 126 8.51 1.55 0.80
C SER A 126 8.96 2.77 1.60
N LEU A 127 8.10 3.35 2.43
CA LEU A 127 8.34 4.55 3.23
C LEU A 127 8.75 5.78 2.38
N GLN A 128 8.27 5.86 1.13
CA GLN A 128 8.50 7.01 0.24
C GLN A 128 7.61 8.21 0.58
N ASN A 129 6.49 7.96 1.27
CA ASN A 129 5.57 8.99 1.75
C ASN A 129 6.04 9.66 3.05
N VAL A 130 7.25 9.34 3.54
CA VAL A 130 7.86 9.98 4.71
C VAL A 130 8.88 11.01 4.28
N THR A 131 8.52 12.29 4.38
CA THR A 131 9.37 13.43 4.01
C THR A 131 9.60 14.36 5.20
N LYS A 132 10.64 15.21 5.12
CA LYS A 132 10.88 16.26 6.13
C LYS A 132 9.64 17.11 6.37
N ASP A 133 8.92 17.45 5.30
CA ASP A 133 7.69 18.25 5.37
C ASP A 133 6.57 17.50 6.11
N SER A 134 6.37 16.22 5.79
CA SER A 134 5.38 15.37 6.48
C SER A 134 5.61 15.25 7.99
N VAL A 135 6.87 15.41 8.44
CA VAL A 135 7.28 15.30 9.85
C VAL A 135 7.30 16.67 10.55
N THR A 136 7.62 17.74 9.81
CA THR A 136 7.80 19.09 10.37
C THR A 136 6.46 19.79 10.63
N VAL A 137 5.46 19.54 9.77
CA VAL A 137 4.11 20.15 9.83
C VAL A 137 3.34 19.79 11.12
N GLY A 138 3.85 18.87 11.95
CA GLY A 138 3.40 18.72 13.35
C GLY A 138 2.08 17.98 13.54
N LEU A 139 1.54 17.40 12.48
CA LEU A 139 0.24 16.74 12.46
C LEU A 139 0.35 15.20 12.42
N CYS A 140 1.57 14.64 12.44
CA CYS A 140 1.79 13.23 12.80
C CYS A 140 2.02 13.12 14.31
N ALA A 141 1.73 11.98 14.93
CA ALA A 141 1.91 11.84 16.38
C ALA A 141 3.39 11.98 16.80
N SER A 142 4.36 11.74 15.91
CA SER A 142 5.77 12.10 16.16
C SER A 142 6.03 13.60 16.21
N GLY A 143 5.25 14.40 15.47
CA GLY A 143 5.26 15.86 15.54
C GLY A 143 4.62 16.41 16.81
N ILE A 144 3.52 15.78 17.26
CA ILE A 144 2.85 16.07 18.54
C ILE A 144 3.75 15.68 19.73
N MET A 145 4.46 14.55 19.63
CA MET A 145 5.37 14.02 20.67
C MET A 145 6.75 14.70 20.68
N GLY A 146 7.02 15.68 19.80
CA GLY A 146 8.29 16.43 19.77
C GLY A 146 9.50 15.68 19.18
N VAL A 147 9.34 14.45 18.71
CA VAL A 147 10.44 13.56 18.23
C VAL A 147 10.67 13.71 16.72
N LYS A 148 10.65 14.94 16.20
CA LYS A 148 10.56 15.22 14.76
C LYS A 148 11.76 14.68 13.97
N MET A 149 12.99 15.05 14.34
CA MET A 149 14.18 14.69 13.55
C MET A 149 14.61 13.23 13.71
N GLU A 150 14.41 12.64 14.89
CA GLU A 150 14.77 11.25 15.16
C GLU A 150 13.79 10.27 14.50
N ALA A 151 12.49 10.59 14.49
CA ALA A 151 11.51 9.83 13.73
C ALA A 151 11.84 9.81 12.23
N LEU A 152 12.19 10.99 11.66
CA LEU A 152 12.61 11.08 10.26
C LEU A 152 13.88 10.26 9.98
N LYS A 153 14.88 10.33 10.85
CA LYS A 153 16.11 9.54 10.74
C LYS A 153 15.83 8.02 10.77
N ASN A 154 14.97 7.59 11.68
CA ASN A 154 14.58 6.18 11.81
C ASN A 154 13.78 5.70 10.59
N ALA A 155 12.91 6.54 10.06
CA ALA A 155 12.18 6.26 8.84
C ALA A 155 13.09 6.14 7.62
N GLN A 156 14.04 7.06 7.46
CA GLN A 156 15.02 7.01 6.38
C GLN A 156 15.93 5.78 6.49
N ALA A 157 16.31 5.38 7.70
CA ALA A 157 17.09 4.16 7.92
C ALA A 157 16.31 2.91 7.49
N GLN A 158 15.04 2.81 7.89
CA GLN A 158 14.17 1.72 7.49
C GLN A 158 13.85 1.76 5.99
N GLN A 159 13.61 2.94 5.40
CA GLN A 159 13.40 3.13 3.96
C GLN A 159 14.60 2.58 3.17
N LYS A 160 15.83 2.97 3.53
CA LYS A 160 17.05 2.46 2.91
C LYS A 160 17.13 0.94 3.00
N ARG A 161 16.78 0.37 4.14
CA ARG A 161 16.74 -1.08 4.34
C ARG A 161 15.69 -1.74 3.44
N VAL A 162 14.48 -1.20 3.36
CA VAL A 162 13.41 -1.69 2.49
C VAL A 162 13.84 -1.70 1.03
N ILE A 163 14.33 -0.56 0.52
CA ILE A 163 14.79 -0.40 -0.86
C ILE A 163 15.90 -1.41 -1.18
N ARG A 164 16.88 -1.55 -0.27
CA ARG A 164 18.02 -2.45 -0.47
C ARG A 164 17.61 -3.93 -0.41
N THR A 165 16.82 -4.32 0.58
CA THR A 165 16.44 -5.73 0.80
C THR A 165 15.50 -6.23 -0.29
N LEU A 166 14.48 -5.44 -0.63
CA LEU A 166 13.50 -5.83 -1.65
C LEU A 166 13.98 -5.57 -3.08
N LYS A 167 15.03 -4.75 -3.25
CA LYS A 167 15.53 -4.27 -4.55
C LYS A 167 14.44 -3.52 -5.32
N CYS A 168 13.81 -2.55 -4.63
CA CYS A 168 12.73 -1.74 -5.20
C CYS A 168 13.15 -1.06 -6.51
N LYS A 169 12.22 -0.96 -7.46
CA LYS A 169 12.48 -0.23 -8.70
C LYS A 169 12.72 1.25 -8.41
N PRO A 170 13.72 1.92 -9.02
CA PRO A 170 13.99 3.35 -8.77
C PRO A 170 12.80 4.29 -9.02
N ILE A 171 11.83 3.87 -9.84
CA ILE A 171 10.60 4.64 -10.13
C ILE A 171 9.76 4.94 -8.90
N ILE A 172 9.88 4.18 -7.80
CA ILE A 172 9.05 4.39 -6.60
C ILE A 172 9.35 5.73 -5.90
N SER A 173 10.50 6.34 -6.16
CA SER A 173 10.90 7.63 -5.58
C SER A 173 10.37 8.84 -6.37
N ASP A 174 9.70 8.62 -7.50
CA ASP A 174 9.13 9.67 -8.37
C ASP A 174 7.63 9.40 -8.56
N ARG A 175 6.80 10.18 -7.87
CA ARG A 175 5.34 9.98 -7.85
C ARG A 175 4.73 9.92 -9.24
N ARG A 176 5.11 10.83 -10.14
CA ARG A 176 4.53 10.91 -11.50
C ARG A 176 4.92 9.69 -12.33
N LYS A 177 6.18 9.25 -12.24
CA LYS A 177 6.63 8.03 -12.92
C LYS A 177 5.97 6.78 -12.34
N LEU A 178 5.82 6.72 -11.02
CA LEU A 178 5.13 5.62 -10.34
C LEU A 178 3.68 5.52 -10.79
N GLU A 179 2.91 6.62 -10.76
CA GLU A 179 1.52 6.63 -11.23
C GLU A 179 1.40 6.21 -12.69
N SER A 180 2.26 6.74 -13.57
CA SER A 180 2.27 6.36 -14.99
C SER A 180 2.55 4.87 -15.18
N TYR A 181 3.52 4.33 -14.45
CA TYR A 181 3.85 2.90 -14.47
C TYR A 181 2.69 2.03 -13.97
N VAL A 182 2.14 2.37 -12.81
CA VAL A 182 1.00 1.66 -12.20
C VAL A 182 -0.20 1.69 -13.13
N ASN A 183 -0.53 2.84 -13.71
CA ASN A 183 -1.63 2.99 -14.67
C ASN A 183 -1.44 2.07 -15.89
N LYS A 184 -0.25 2.10 -16.50
CA LYS A 184 0.05 1.23 -17.65
C LYS A 184 -0.10 -0.25 -17.30
N ARG A 185 0.41 -0.67 -16.14
CA ARG A 185 0.31 -2.07 -15.68
C ARG A 185 -1.11 -2.47 -15.33
N TRP A 186 -1.84 -1.60 -14.65
CA TRP A 186 -3.24 -1.80 -14.29
C TRP A 186 -4.08 -2.00 -15.55
N CYS A 187 -4.11 -1.03 -16.46
CA CYS A 187 -4.89 -1.13 -17.70
C CYS A 187 -4.55 -2.39 -18.49
N SER A 188 -3.26 -2.69 -18.67
CA SER A 188 -2.81 -3.87 -19.41
C SER A 188 -3.30 -5.18 -18.78
N LYS A 189 -3.17 -5.35 -17.46
CA LYS A 189 -3.60 -6.56 -16.75
C LYS A 189 -5.13 -6.68 -16.70
N ILE A 190 -5.85 -5.57 -16.56
CA ILE A 190 -7.31 -5.55 -16.63
C ILE A 190 -7.80 -5.97 -18.02
N THR A 191 -7.22 -5.44 -19.10
CA THR A 191 -7.58 -5.86 -20.46
C THR A 191 -7.38 -7.37 -20.66
N MET A 192 -6.26 -7.93 -20.18
CA MET A 192 -6.04 -9.38 -20.26
C MET A 192 -7.07 -10.18 -19.47
N LEU A 193 -7.39 -9.74 -18.24
CA LEU A 193 -8.40 -10.40 -17.40
C LEU A 193 -9.77 -10.38 -18.08
N MET A 194 -10.18 -9.23 -18.61
CA MET A 194 -11.50 -9.07 -19.22
C MET A 194 -11.63 -9.76 -20.59
N ASN A 195 -10.51 -9.97 -21.30
CA ASN A 195 -10.51 -10.74 -22.55
C ASN A 195 -10.52 -12.26 -22.32
N ALA A 196 -10.10 -12.71 -21.13
CA ALA A 196 -10.09 -14.12 -20.73
C ALA A 196 -11.34 -14.54 -19.95
N ALA A 197 -12.27 -13.61 -19.72
CA ALA A 197 -13.47 -13.72 -18.90
C ALA A 197 -14.72 -14.05 -19.74
#